data_AF-A0A668ARB2-F1
#
_entry.id   AF-A0A668ARB2-F1
#
_cell.length_a   1.000
_cell.length_b   1.000
_cell.length_c   1.000
_cell.angle_alpha   90.00
_cell.angle_beta   90.00
_cell.angle_gamma   90.00
#
_symmetry.space_group_name_H-M   'P 1'
#
loop_
_entity.id
_entity.type
_entity.pdbx_description
1 polymer ?
#
loop_
_entity_poly.entity_id
_entity_poly.type
_entity_poly.pdbx_seq_one_letter_code
_entity_poly.pdbx_strand_id
1 'polypeptide(L)'
;MLVGLLSECGFLTVKSINKRASGQAFEVILKPLSPVSDAAHSLPSPPKRDISLDDIQKKLEAAEERRRSQEAQVLRALAEKREHERDVLMKAMEENSNFSKMAEEKLQLKMDQIKENRDAHLAAMIERLHEKRHAAVVRRNKEMREELTA
;
A
#
# COMPACT_ATOMS: atom_id res chain seq x y z
N MET A 1 -33.87 51.39 56.14
CA MET A 1 -33.35 51.99 57.39
C MET A 1 -32.14 51.22 57.95
N LEU A 2 -32.05 49.89 57.81
CA LEU A 2 -30.91 49.10 58.35
C LEU A 2 -29.51 49.47 57.80
N VAL A 3 -29.41 49.83 56.52
CA VAL A 3 -28.10 50.11 55.87
C VAL A 3 -27.47 51.42 56.36
N GLY A 4 -28.26 52.38 56.83
CA GLY A 4 -27.73 53.65 57.37
C GLY A 4 -27.12 53.49 58.77
N LEU A 5 -27.58 52.51 59.56
CA LEU A 5 -27.14 52.27 60.93
C LEU A 5 -25.83 51.48 61.05
N LEU A 6 -25.42 50.77 59.99
CA LEU A 6 -24.17 49.99 59.95
C LEU A 6 -22.97 50.82 59.46
N SER A 7 -23.18 52.08 59.07
CA SER A 7 -22.15 52.94 58.47
C SER A 7 -21.11 53.49 59.47
N GLU A 8 -21.33 53.35 60.78
CA GLU A 8 -20.51 54.00 61.82
C GLU A 8 -19.80 53.01 62.75
N CYS A 9 -19.35 51.86 62.23
CA CYS A 9 -18.44 50.98 62.95
C CYS A 9 -17.08 50.99 62.23
N GLY A 10 -16.02 51.52 62.87
CA GLY A 10 -14.70 51.82 62.27
C GLY A 10 -13.93 50.66 61.62
N PHE A 11 -14.51 49.46 61.55
CA PHE A 11 -13.97 48.27 60.91
C PHE A 11 -14.78 47.79 59.69
N LEU A 12 -15.90 48.44 59.35
CA LEU A 12 -16.81 47.98 58.30
C LEU A 12 -17.41 49.17 57.54
N THR A 13 -17.24 49.19 56.22
CA THR A 13 -17.83 50.21 55.34
C THR A 13 -18.84 49.58 54.40
N VAL A 14 -20.09 50.07 54.41
CA VAL A 14 -21.16 49.59 53.51
C VAL A 14 -21.43 50.64 52.43
N LYS A 15 -21.27 50.26 51.15
CA LYS A 15 -21.63 51.10 50.00
C LYS A 15 -22.89 50.57 49.33
N SER A 16 -23.93 51.38 49.23
CA SER A 16 -25.15 50.97 48.52
C SER A 16 -24.91 50.93 47.01
N ILE A 17 -25.30 49.84 46.35
CA ILE A 17 -25.15 49.69 44.89
C ILE A 17 -26.49 50.00 44.19
N ASN A 18 -27.56 49.28 44.55
CA ASN A 18 -28.85 49.41 43.88
C ASN A 18 -30.02 49.00 44.79
N LYS A 19 -31.20 49.60 44.58
CA LYS A 19 -32.43 49.21 45.24
C LYS A 19 -33.54 49.03 44.21
N ARG A 20 -34.21 47.88 44.26
CA ARG A 20 -35.37 47.53 43.42
C ARG A 20 -36.53 47.09 44.34
N ALA A 21 -37.75 47.08 43.80
CA ALA A 21 -38.92 46.53 44.49
C ALA A 21 -38.70 45.12 45.06
N SER A 22 -37.86 44.30 44.41
CA SER A 22 -37.54 42.93 44.85
C SER A 22 -36.42 42.83 45.89
N GLY A 23 -35.72 43.93 46.24
CA GLY A 23 -34.63 43.88 47.21
C GLY A 23 -33.59 45.01 47.09
N GLN A 24 -32.54 44.92 47.91
CA GLN A 24 -31.47 45.92 47.97
C GLN A 24 -30.10 45.23 47.88
N ALA A 25 -29.21 45.79 47.07
CA ALA A 25 -27.84 45.35 46.89
C ALA A 25 -26.86 46.40 47.44
N PHE A 26 -25.84 45.93 48.15
CA PHE A 26 -24.80 46.75 48.74
C PHE A 26 -23.49 45.97 48.81
N GLU A 27 -22.38 46.70 48.75
CA GLU A 27 -21.03 46.19 48.95
C GLU A 27 -20.63 46.39 50.41
N VAL A 28 -20.04 45.37 51.03
CA VAL A 28 -19.51 45.44 52.38
C VAL A 28 -18.00 45.27 52.34
N ILE A 29 -17.27 46.29 52.79
CA ILE A 29 -15.81 46.30 52.84
C ILE A 29 -15.40 46.17 54.32
N LEU A 30 -14.88 45.00 54.69
CA LEU A 30 -14.40 44.71 56.05
C LEU A 30 -12.95 45.19 56.29
N LYS A 31 -12.18 45.34 55.21
CA LYS A 31 -10.82 45.89 55.22
C LYS A 31 -10.56 46.57 53.88
N PRO A 32 -10.10 47.83 53.86
CA PRO A 32 -9.72 48.46 52.60
C PRO A 32 -8.59 47.66 51.96
N LEU A 33 -8.64 47.51 50.64
CA LEU A 33 -7.64 46.76 49.89
C LEU A 33 -6.26 47.36 50.17
N SER A 34 -5.31 46.54 50.61
CA SER A 34 -3.95 47.00 50.87
C SER A 34 -3.35 47.51 49.56
N PRO A 35 -2.68 48.68 49.52
CA PRO A 35 -2.08 49.23 48.30
C PRO A 35 -1.02 48.32 47.65
N VAL A 36 -0.62 47.24 48.32
CA VAL A 36 0.48 46.35 47.95
C VAL A 36 -0.01 45.02 47.37
N SER A 37 -1.29 44.68 47.49
CA SER A 37 -1.85 43.44 46.94
C SER A 37 -2.60 43.73 45.66
N ASP A 38 -1.85 44.20 44.66
CA ASP A 38 -2.28 44.21 43.27
C ASP A 38 -2.37 42.76 42.77
N ALA A 39 -3.21 42.54 41.76
CA ALA A 39 -3.67 41.25 41.24
C ALA A 39 -2.58 40.31 40.65
N ALA A 40 -1.49 40.06 41.38
CA ALA A 40 -0.26 39.45 40.90
C ALA A 40 -0.25 37.91 40.83
N HIS A 41 -1.38 37.23 41.11
CA HIS A 41 -1.45 35.77 41.04
C HIS A 41 -2.03 35.23 39.73
N SER A 42 -2.41 36.11 38.80
CA SER A 42 -2.79 35.72 37.45
C SER A 42 -1.61 35.94 36.51
N LEU A 43 -0.96 34.85 36.08
CA LEU A 43 -0.08 34.91 34.92
C LEU A 43 -0.85 35.55 33.76
N PRO A 44 -0.31 36.56 33.06
CA PRO A 44 -0.98 37.15 31.92
C PRO A 44 -1.13 36.07 30.86
N SER A 45 -2.36 35.56 30.67
CA SER A 45 -2.66 34.77 29.49
C SER A 45 -2.40 35.66 28.27
N PRO A 46 -1.72 35.17 27.21
CA PRO A 46 -1.56 35.94 26.00
C PRO A 46 -2.91 36.51 25.57
N PRO A 47 -2.99 37.80 25.19
CA PRO A 47 -4.25 38.40 24.78
C PRO A 47 -4.88 37.49 23.71
N LYS A 48 -6.10 37.02 24.00
CA LYS A 48 -6.86 36.20 23.05
C LYS A 48 -6.99 37.02 21.78
N ARG A 49 -6.32 36.59 20.71
CA ARG A 49 -6.62 37.14 19.38
C ARG A 49 -8.02 36.69 19.04
N ASP A 50 -8.86 37.61 18.58
CA ASP A 50 -10.18 37.27 18.08
C ASP A 50 -10.01 36.36 16.86
N ILE A 51 -10.37 35.09 17.01
CA ILE A 51 -10.31 34.10 15.94
C ILE A 51 -11.51 34.37 15.03
N SER A 52 -11.26 34.67 13.76
CA SER A 52 -12.32 34.88 12.78
C SER A 52 -13.05 33.57 12.43
N LEU A 53 -14.25 33.65 11.85
CA LEU A 53 -14.96 32.47 11.35
C LEU A 53 -14.14 31.71 10.30
N ASP A 54 -13.45 32.44 9.41
CA ASP A 54 -12.57 31.87 8.39
C ASP A 54 -11.41 31.07 9.01
N ASP A 55 -10.80 31.58 10.08
CA ASP A 55 -9.71 30.87 10.79
C ASP A 55 -10.22 29.58 11.44
N ILE A 56 -11.46 29.57 11.95
CA ILE A 56 -12.09 28.37 12.51
C ILE A 56 -12.34 27.35 11.40
N GLN A 57 -12.95 27.78 10.28
CA GLN A 57 -13.22 26.91 9.13
C GLN A 57 -11.93 26.30 8.58
N LYS A 58 -10.89 27.11 8.40
CA LYS A 58 -9.59 26.63 7.91
C LYS A 58 -8.95 25.59 8.83
N LYS A 59 -9.10 25.73 10.14
CA LYS A 59 -8.62 24.71 11.10
C LYS A 59 -9.43 23.41 11.03
N LEU A 60 -10.75 23.50 10.84
CA LEU A 60 -11.62 22.35 10.67
C LEU A 60 -11.31 21.59 9.38
N GLU A 61 -11.17 22.32 8.27
CA GLU A 61 -10.79 21.76 6.96
C GLU A 61 -9.42 21.10 7.02
N ALA A 62 -8.41 21.75 7.62
CA ALA A 62 -7.09 21.14 7.79
C ALA A 62 -7.13 19.86 8.65
N ALA A 63 -8.04 19.77 9.62
CA ALA A 63 -8.23 18.54 10.40
C ALA A 63 -8.93 17.44 9.59
N GLU A 64 -9.88 17.81 8.72
CA GLU A 64 -10.52 16.89 7.80
C GLU A 64 -9.55 16.35 6.75
N GLU A 65 -8.73 17.21 6.15
CA GLU A 65 -7.71 16.82 5.18
C GLU A 65 -6.72 15.83 5.79
N ARG A 66 -6.31 16.03 7.06
CA ARG A 66 -5.46 15.07 7.77
C ARG A 66 -6.15 13.72 7.95
N ARG A 67 -7.44 13.68 8.29
CA ARG A 67 -8.20 12.41 8.39
C ARG A 67 -8.27 11.73 7.02
N ARG A 68 -8.65 12.46 5.98
CA ARG A 68 -8.77 11.95 4.61
C ARG A 68 -7.44 11.42 4.10
N SER A 69 -6.34 12.13 4.35
CA SER A 69 -4.99 11.69 3.98
C SER A 69 -4.59 10.39 4.68
N GLN A 70 -4.89 10.22 5.97
CA GLN A 70 -4.60 8.98 6.70
C GLN A 70 -5.43 7.82 6.14
N GLU A 71 -6.72 8.04 5.91
CA GLU A 71 -7.60 7.04 5.32
C GLU A 71 -7.12 6.63 3.91
N ALA A 72 -6.77 7.59 3.07
CA ALA A 72 -6.24 7.32 1.74
C ALA A 72 -4.94 6.51 1.77
N GLN A 73 -4.06 6.79 2.75
CA GLN A 73 -2.82 6.01 2.93
C GLN A 73 -3.13 4.55 3.33
N VAL A 74 -4.08 4.34 4.24
CA VAL A 74 -4.51 3.00 4.64
C VAL A 74 -5.14 2.25 3.47
N LEU A 75 -6.03 2.90 2.72
CA LEU A 75 -6.67 2.31 1.54
C LEU A 75 -5.64 1.94 0.46
N ARG A 76 -4.64 2.79 0.23
CA ARG A 76 -3.54 2.49 -0.70
C ARG A 76 -2.77 1.23 -0.28
N ALA A 77 -2.35 1.16 0.98
CA ALA A 77 -1.64 -0.02 1.49
C ALA A 77 -2.48 -1.31 1.40
N LEU A 78 -3.80 -1.21 1.59
CA LEU A 78 -4.72 -2.34 1.40
C LEU A 78 -4.83 -2.74 -0.07
N ALA A 79 -4.91 -1.77 -0.99
CA ALA A 79 -4.94 -2.04 -2.43
C ALA A 79 -3.65 -2.70 -2.91
N GLU A 80 -2.48 -2.22 -2.47
CA GLU A 80 -1.17 -2.83 -2.78
C GLU A 80 -1.10 -4.29 -2.30
N LYS A 81 -1.61 -4.59 -1.09
CA LYS A 81 -1.69 -5.99 -0.60
C LYS A 81 -2.60 -6.86 -1.46
N ARG A 82 -3.76 -6.35 -1.89
CA ARG A 82 -4.69 -7.07 -2.77
C ARG A 82 -4.11 -7.31 -4.16
N GLU A 83 -3.32 -6.38 -4.67
CA GLU A 83 -2.58 -6.54 -5.92
C GLU A 83 -1.52 -7.63 -5.78
N HIS A 84 -0.71 -7.58 -4.72
CA HIS A 84 0.31 -8.59 -4.48
C HIS A 84 -0.26 -10.01 -4.34
N GLU A 85 -1.41 -10.16 -3.66
CA GLU A 85 -2.11 -11.46 -3.58
C GLU A 85 -2.50 -12.00 -4.97
N ARG A 86 -2.98 -11.13 -5.87
CA ARG A 86 -3.32 -11.50 -7.25
C ARG A 86 -2.07 -11.91 -8.03
N ASP A 87 -0.99 -11.15 -7.90
CA ASP A 87 0.28 -11.43 -8.58
C ASP A 87 0.88 -12.76 -8.17
N VAL A 88 0.84 -13.09 -6.87
CA VAL A 88 1.32 -14.38 -6.36
C VAL A 88 0.51 -15.54 -6.94
N LEU A 89 -0.81 -15.42 -6.98
CA LEU A 89 -1.67 -16.46 -7.57
C LEU A 89 -1.41 -16.62 -9.07
N MET A 90 -1.32 -15.52 -9.81
CA MET A 90 -1.02 -15.54 -11.24
C MET A 90 0.35 -16.18 -11.52
N LYS A 91 1.36 -15.82 -10.74
CA LYS A 91 2.71 -16.38 -10.86
C LYS A 91 2.73 -17.89 -10.60
N ALA A 92 2.02 -18.36 -9.57
CA ALA A 92 1.92 -19.79 -9.28
C ALA A 92 1.25 -20.56 -10.43
N MET A 93 0.20 -19.98 -11.04
CA MET A 93 -0.45 -20.57 -12.21
C MET A 93 0.47 -20.60 -13.44
N GLU A 94 1.19 -19.51 -13.69
CA GLU A 94 2.11 -19.38 -14.82
C GLU A 94 3.29 -20.36 -14.69
N GLU A 95 3.90 -20.49 -13.52
CA GLU A 95 4.98 -21.45 -13.26
C GLU A 95 4.51 -22.89 -13.48
N ASN A 96 3.29 -23.24 -13.04
CA ASN A 96 2.71 -24.56 -13.25
C ASN A 96 2.45 -24.86 -14.74
N SER A 97 1.93 -23.86 -15.47
CA SER A 97 1.74 -23.96 -16.92
C SER A 97 3.07 -24.13 -17.65
N ASN A 98 4.09 -23.35 -17.26
CA ASN A 98 5.42 -23.40 -17.86
C ASN A 98 6.11 -24.75 -17.62
N PHE A 99 5.96 -25.34 -16.42
CA PHE A 99 6.51 -26.67 -16.14
C PHE A 99 5.93 -27.73 -17.08
N SER A 100 4.61 -27.70 -17.28
CA SER A 100 3.91 -28.63 -18.18
C SER A 100 4.39 -28.47 -19.61
N LYS A 101 4.49 -27.22 -20.09
CA LYS A 101 4.97 -26.90 -21.43
C LYS A 101 6.41 -27.35 -21.66
N MET A 102 7.33 -27.05 -20.74
CA MET A 102 8.73 -27.49 -20.86
C MET A 102 8.87 -29.01 -20.83
N ALA A 103 8.06 -29.71 -20.03
CA ALA A 103 8.06 -31.16 -20.00
C ALA A 103 7.59 -31.76 -21.33
N GLU A 104 6.54 -31.19 -21.91
CA GLU A 104 6.00 -31.58 -23.22
C GLU A 104 7.02 -31.34 -24.34
N GLU A 105 7.58 -30.13 -24.44
CA GLU A 105 8.60 -29.79 -25.46
C GLU A 105 9.82 -30.72 -25.37
N LYS A 106 10.27 -31.03 -24.15
CA LYS A 106 11.39 -31.94 -23.93
C LYS A 106 11.07 -33.38 -24.34
N LEU A 107 9.84 -33.83 -24.11
CA LEU A 107 9.38 -35.16 -24.54
C LEU A 107 9.32 -35.23 -26.06
N GLN A 108 8.73 -34.21 -26.69
CA GLN A 108 8.61 -34.12 -28.14
C GLN A 108 9.98 -34.17 -28.82
N LEU A 109 10.93 -33.35 -28.35
CA LEU A 109 12.30 -33.35 -28.86
C LEU A 109 12.95 -34.74 -28.77
N LYS A 110 12.76 -35.45 -27.65
CA LYS A 110 13.31 -36.81 -27.49
C LYS A 110 12.67 -37.81 -28.45
N MET A 111 11.36 -37.72 -28.67
CA MET A 111 10.66 -38.60 -29.61
C MET A 111 11.14 -38.38 -31.04
N ASP A 112 11.34 -37.13 -31.44
CA ASP A 112 11.85 -36.77 -32.76
C ASP A 112 13.29 -37.26 -32.95
N GLN A 113 14.17 -37.06 -31.96
CA GLN A 113 15.53 -37.59 -31.98
C GLN A 113 15.57 -39.13 -32.07
N ILE A 114 14.72 -39.83 -31.33
CA ILE A 114 14.64 -41.30 -31.38
C ILE A 114 14.21 -41.76 -32.77
N LYS A 115 13.23 -41.07 -33.36
CA LYS A 115 12.73 -41.37 -34.71
C LYS A 115 13.81 -41.14 -35.76
N GLU A 116 14.46 -39.98 -35.75
CA GLU A 116 15.55 -39.66 -36.67
C GLU A 116 16.71 -40.65 -36.57
N ASN A 117 17.11 -41.02 -35.34
CA ASN A 117 18.15 -42.02 -35.12
C ASN A 117 17.76 -43.39 -35.68
N ARG A 118 16.51 -43.82 -35.45
CA ARG A 118 16.00 -45.09 -35.98
C ARG A 118 16.00 -45.09 -37.50
N ASP A 119 15.54 -44.00 -38.12
CA ASP A 119 15.48 -43.86 -39.57
C ASP A 119 16.88 -43.81 -40.18
N ALA A 120 17.83 -43.10 -39.55
CA ALA A 120 19.24 -43.09 -39.95
C ALA A 120 19.88 -44.48 -39.88
N HIS A 121 19.61 -45.24 -38.81
CA HIS A 121 20.09 -46.62 -38.67
C HIS A 121 19.54 -47.54 -39.77
N LEU A 122 18.24 -47.42 -40.08
CA LEU A 122 17.61 -48.19 -41.15
C LEU A 122 18.16 -47.79 -42.52
N ALA A 123 18.31 -46.49 -42.79
CA ALA A 123 18.90 -45.99 -44.03
C ALA A 123 20.32 -46.53 -44.23
N ALA A 124 21.17 -46.44 -43.20
CA ALA A 124 22.54 -46.96 -43.24
C ALA A 124 22.60 -48.50 -43.38
N MET A 125 21.57 -49.22 -42.94
CA MET A 125 21.47 -50.67 -43.18
C MET A 125 21.09 -50.96 -44.64
N ILE A 126 20.10 -50.26 -45.18
CA ILE A 126 19.65 -50.41 -46.57
C ILE A 126 20.77 -50.04 -47.54
N GLU A 127 21.50 -48.95 -47.29
CA GLU A 127 22.62 -48.50 -48.11
C GLU A 127 23.72 -49.56 -48.18
N ARG A 128 24.14 -50.12 -47.04
CA ARG A 128 25.12 -51.22 -47.00
C ARG A 128 24.66 -52.47 -47.74
N LEU A 129 23.37 -52.75 -47.79
CA LEU A 129 22.81 -53.85 -48.59
C LEU A 129 22.80 -53.51 -50.09
N HIS A 130 22.52 -52.26 -50.44
CA HIS A 130 22.59 -51.78 -51.82
C HIS A 130 24.03 -51.70 -52.37
N GLU A 131 25.02 -51.35 -51.56
CA GLU A 131 26.44 -51.40 -51.95
C GLU A 131 26.87 -52.85 -52.24
N LYS A 132 26.28 -53.83 -51.55
CA LYS A 132 26.42 -55.27 -51.83
C LYS A 132 25.68 -55.72 -53.11
N ARG A 133 25.32 -54.80 -54.02
CA ARG A 133 24.99 -55.09 -55.44
C ARG A 133 26.13 -55.74 -56.23
N HIS A 134 27.19 -56.22 -55.55
CA HIS A 134 28.15 -57.19 -56.09
C HIS A 134 27.51 -58.28 -56.92
N ALA A 135 26.32 -58.78 -56.59
CA ALA A 135 25.63 -59.76 -57.43
C ALA A 135 25.36 -59.26 -58.86
N ALA A 136 24.95 -57.99 -59.02
CA ALA A 136 24.72 -57.40 -60.35
C ALA A 136 26.04 -57.09 -61.08
N VAL A 137 27.05 -56.60 -60.36
CA VAL A 137 28.39 -56.35 -60.92
C VAL A 137 29.05 -57.66 -61.39
N VAL A 138 28.96 -58.71 -60.58
CA VAL A 138 29.49 -60.05 -60.91
C VAL A 138 28.80 -60.62 -62.14
N ARG A 139 27.46 -60.51 -62.25
CA ARG A 139 26.73 -60.92 -63.47
C ARG A 139 27.23 -60.19 -64.71
N ARG A 140 27.34 -58.86 -64.65
CA ARG A 140 27.83 -58.05 -65.76
C ARG A 140 29.29 -58.38 -66.14
N ASN A 141 30.16 -58.59 -65.15
CA ASN A 141 31.55 -58.98 -65.37
C ASN A 141 31.67 -60.36 -66.02
N LYS A 142 30.76 -61.28 -65.69
CA LYS A 142 30.68 -62.60 -66.34
C LYS A 142 30.30 -62.46 -67.81
N GLU A 143 29.23 -61.73 -68.11
CA GLU A 143 28.77 -61.47 -69.49
C GLU A 143 29.88 -60.85 -70.35
N MET A 144 30.55 -59.81 -69.86
CA MET A 144 31.66 -59.18 -70.58
C MET A 144 32.84 -60.13 -70.83
N ARG A 145 33.17 -61.01 -69.86
CA ARG A 145 34.22 -62.02 -70.05
C ARG A 145 33.84 -63.04 -71.12
N GLU A 146 32.58 -63.47 -71.14
CA GLU A 146 32.07 -64.41 -72.14
C GLU A 146 32.11 -63.79 -73.55
N GLU A 147 31.69 -62.53 -73.70
CA GLU A 147 31.79 -61.76 -74.96
C GLU A 147 33.23 -61.57 -75.46
N LEU A 148 34.19 -61.38 -74.55
CA LEU A 148 35.62 -61.24 -74.90
C LEU A 148 36.29 -62.57 -75.30
N THR A 149 35.70 -63.70 -74.94
CA THR A 149 36.23 -65.06 -75.22
C THR A 149 35.47 -65.80 -76.33
N ALA A 150 34.39 -65.21 -76.86
CA ALA A 150 33.64 -65.69 -78.01
C ALA A 150 34.24 -65.15 -79.32
#